data_AF-A0A2S5QR69-F1
#
_entry.id   AF-A0A2S5QR69-F1
#
_cell.length_a   1.000
_cell.length_b   1.000
_cell.length_c   1.000
_cell.angle_alpha   90.00
_cell.angle_beta   90.00
_cell.angle_gamma   90.00
#
_symmetry.space_group_name_H-M   'P 1'
#
loop_
_entity.id
_entity.type
_entity.pdbx_description
1 polymer ?
#
loop_
_entity_poly.entity_id
_entity_poly.type
_entity_poly.pdbx_seq_one_letter_code
_entity_poly.pdbx_strand_id
1 'polypeptide(L)' 'MQIKLRTFDENIVSTLIAEGVNPLLAKLFAARGVANKNALEASLSQIIPPTLLTNNTAMAKLLADAIAQNKHLLVIGD' A
#
# COMPACT_ATOMS: atom_id res chain seq x y z
N MET A 1 18.71 -28.86 -5.39
CA MET A 1 18.23 -27.59 -4.81
C MET A 1 19.25 -26.50 -5.14
N GLN A 2 18.95 -25.60 -6.09
CA GLN A 2 19.83 -24.48 -6.43
C GLN A 2 19.40 -23.24 -5.65
N ILE A 3 20.30 -22.63 -4.89
CA ILE A 3 20.06 -21.37 -4.19
C ILE A 3 20.48 -20.24 -5.13
N LYS A 4 19.54 -19.39 -5.53
CA LYS A 4 19.80 -18.19 -6.35
C LYS A 4 19.75 -16.95 -5.48
N LEU A 5 20.82 -16.16 -5.48
CA LEU A 5 20.85 -14.86 -4.82
C LEU A 5 19.95 -13.87 -5.57
N ARG A 6 19.09 -13.16 -4.83
CA ARG A 6 18.36 -12.01 -5.37
C ARG A 6 19.27 -10.78 -5.34
N THR A 7 19.23 -10.02 -6.42
CA THR A 7 19.85 -8.69 -6.51
C THR A 7 19.03 -7.69 -5.69
N PHE A 8 19.71 -6.71 -5.10
CA PHE A 8 19.10 -5.60 -4.37
C PHE A 8 19.95 -4.34 -4.56
N ASP A 9 19.35 -3.17 -4.33
CA ASP A 9 20.03 -1.88 -4.44
C ASP A 9 20.69 -1.51 -3.10
N GLU A 10 22.01 -1.29 -3.11
CA GLU A 10 22.79 -0.92 -1.92
C GLU A 10 22.41 0.46 -1.36
N ASN A 11 21.89 1.37 -2.20
CA ASN A 11 21.38 2.66 -1.73
C ASN A 11 20.14 2.48 -0.87
N ILE A 12 19.22 1.60 -1.29
CA ILE A 12 18.01 1.27 -0.52
C ILE A 12 18.39 0.61 0.81
N VAL A 13 19.36 -0.31 0.80
CA VAL A 13 19.87 -0.94 2.03
C VAL A 13 20.39 0.12 2.99
N SER A 14 21.19 1.06 2.50
CA SER A 14 21.75 2.15 3.31
C SER A 14 20.66 3.06 3.89
N THR A 15 19.64 3.41 3.09
CA THR A 15 18.48 4.18 3.56
C THR A 15 17.72 3.46 4.67
N LEU A 16 17.39 2.18 4.48
CA LEU A 16 16.66 1.40 5.48
C LEU A 16 17.45 1.28 6.80
N ILE A 17 18.77 1.11 6.73
CA ILE A 17 19.64 1.09 7.92
C ILE A 17 19.60 2.46 8.64
N ALA A 18 19.68 3.56 7.90
CA ALA A 18 19.57 4.91 8.46
C ALA A 18 18.20 5.17 9.13
N GLU A 19 17.14 4.55 8.63
CA GLU A 19 15.78 4.60 9.22
C GLU A 19 15.62 3.65 10.44
N GLY A 20 16.69 2.94 10.82
CA GLY A 20 16.75 2.08 12.00
C GLY A 20 16.37 0.62 11.76
N VAL A 21 16.31 0.18 10.49
CA VAL A 21 16.09 -1.23 10.15
C VAL A 21 17.38 -2.03 10.36
N ASN A 22 17.27 -3.24 10.91
CA ASN A 22 18.42 -4.13 11.08
C ASN A 22 19.11 -4.41 9.72
N PRO A 23 20.46 -4.40 9.63
CA PRO A 23 21.18 -4.57 8.36
C PRO A 23 20.84 -5.83 7.56
N LEU A 24 20.56 -6.95 8.25
CA LEU A 24 20.16 -8.19 7.57
C LEU A 24 18.76 -8.04 6.93
N LEU A 25 17.84 -7.44 7.68
CA LEU A 25 16.47 -7.20 7.21
C LEU A 25 16.46 -6.14 6.10
N ALA A 26 17.30 -5.12 6.16
CA ALA A 26 17.43 -4.11 5.12
C ALA A 26 17.76 -4.73 3.75
N LYS A 27 18.71 -5.69 3.70
CA LYS A 27 19.03 -6.44 2.47
C LYS A 27 17.86 -7.29 1.99
N LEU A 28 17.18 -7.97 2.91
CA LEU A 28 16.01 -8.78 2.59
C LEU A 28 14.86 -7.93 2.03
N PHE A 29 14.58 -6.78 2.63
CA PHE A 29 13.53 -5.86 2.25
C PHE A 29 13.84 -5.17 0.91
N ALA A 30 15.08 -4.71 0.71
CA ALA A 30 15.53 -4.17 -0.57
C ALA A 30 15.39 -5.21 -1.70
N ALA A 31 15.74 -6.48 -1.44
CA ALA A 31 15.56 -7.58 -2.40
C ALA A 31 14.08 -7.90 -2.71
N ARG A 32 13.14 -7.38 -1.92
CA ARG A 32 11.68 -7.50 -2.14
C ARG A 32 11.04 -6.22 -2.67
N GLY A 33 11.84 -5.18 -2.97
CA GLY A 33 11.36 -3.90 -3.50
C GLY A 33 10.84 -2.92 -2.45
N VAL A 34 11.11 -3.15 -1.16
CA VAL A 34 10.81 -2.19 -0.10
C VAL A 34 11.90 -1.11 -0.08
N ALA A 35 11.53 0.14 -0.39
CA ALA A 35 12.47 1.24 -0.53
C ALA A 35 12.70 2.08 0.74
N ASN A 36 11.75 2.05 1.68
CA ASN A 36 11.80 2.81 2.93
C ASN A 36 10.99 2.10 4.03
N LYS A 37 11.18 2.54 5.27
CA LYS A 37 10.55 2.01 6.47
C LYS A 37 9.04 2.22 6.49
N ASN A 38 8.53 3.28 5.86
CA ASN A 38 7.09 3.53 5.79
C ASN A 38 6.34 2.42 5.04
N ALA A 39 6.99 1.76 4.07
CA ALA A 39 6.43 0.59 3.40
C ALA A 39 6.39 -0.68 4.27
N LEU A 40 6.97 -0.65 5.48
CA LEU A 40 6.88 -1.73 6.48
C LEU A 40 5.74 -1.49 7.50
N GLU A 41 5.11 -0.32 7.46
CA GLU A 41 4.00 0.00 8.35
C GLU A 41 2.78 -0.86 8.01
N ALA A 42 2.23 -1.54 9.02
CA ALA A 42 1.00 -2.32 8.88
C ALA A 42 -0.27 -1.45 8.99
N SER A 43 -0.11 -0.15 9.25
CA SER A 43 -1.21 0.80 9.33
C SER A 43 -1.66 1.24 7.93
N LEU A 44 -2.94 1.58 7.79
CA LEU A 44 -3.49 2.12 6.54
C LEU A 44 -3.17 3.62 6.35
N SER A 45 -2.30 4.20 7.17
CA SER A 45 -1.99 5.63 7.17
C SER A 45 -1.34 6.13 5.87
N GLN A 46 -0.77 5.22 5.08
CA GLN A 46 -0.20 5.53 3.76
C GLN A 46 -1.19 5.39 2.60
N ILE A 47 -2.43 4.94 2.87
CA ILE A 47 -3.48 4.89 1.85
C ILE A 47 -3.99 6.29 1.57
N ILE A 48 -4.24 6.57 0.29
CA ILE A 48 -4.90 7.80 -0.14
C ILE A 48 -6.22 7.99 0.62
N PRO A 49 -6.44 9.13 1.30
CA PRO A 49 -7.72 9.43 1.93
C PRO A 49 -8.86 9.31 0.91
N PRO A 50 -10.01 8.71 1.26
CA PRO A 50 -11.11 8.52 0.32
C PRO A 50 -11.55 9.83 -0.35
N THR A 51 -11.46 10.96 0.35
CA THR A 51 -11.81 12.29 -0.17
C THR A 51 -10.93 12.75 -1.33
N LEU A 52 -9.73 12.19 -1.50
CA LEU A 52 -8.83 12.52 -2.61
C LEU A 52 -9.06 11.62 -3.84
N LEU A 53 -9.86 10.55 -3.73
CA LEU A 53 -10.25 9.74 -4.88
C LEU A 53 -11.23 10.53 -5.75
N THR A 54 -10.99 10.53 -7.06
CA THR A 54 -11.80 11.28 -8.02
C THR A 54 -13.29 10.90 -7.88
N ASN A 55 -14.14 11.91 -7.73
CA ASN A 55 -15.59 11.78 -7.56
C ASN A 55 -16.08 10.99 -6.34
N ASN A 56 -15.21 10.62 -5.38
CA ASN A 56 -15.61 9.76 -4.26
C ASN A 56 -16.73 10.37 -3.40
N THR A 57 -16.64 11.67 -3.06
CA THR A 57 -17.68 12.34 -2.27
C THR A 57 -19.02 12.42 -3.00
N ALA A 58 -19.01 12.64 -4.32
CA ALA A 58 -20.23 12.66 -5.11
C ALA A 58 -20.88 11.28 -5.19
N MET A 59 -20.08 10.24 -5.44
CA MET A 59 -20.55 8.86 -5.46
C MET A 59 -21.07 8.41 -4.09
N ALA A 60 -20.40 8.78 -3.01
CA ALA A 60 -20.83 8.47 -1.64
C ALA A 60 -22.24 9.03 -1.34
N LYS A 61 -22.54 10.25 -1.79
CA LYS A 61 -23.89 10.84 -1.66
C LYS A 61 -24.93 10.06 -2.47
N LEU A 62 -24.64 9.79 -3.75
CA LEU A 62 -25.55 9.02 -4.62
C LEU A 62 -25.86 7.63 -4.05
N LEU A 63 -24.84 6.96 -3.50
CA LEU A 63 -25.00 5.66 -2.87
C LEU A 63 -25.83 5.76 -1.58
N ALA A 64 -25.55 6.75 -0.73
CA ALA A 64 -26.32 6.99 0.49
C ALA A 64 -27.80 7.25 0.19
N ASP A 65 -28.11 8.05 -0.82
CA ASP A 65 -29.48 8.33 -1.26
C ASP A 65 -30.18 7.08 -1.80
N ALA A 66 -29.47 6.25 -2.57
CA ALA A 66 -30.01 5.00 -3.09
C ALA A 66 -30.31 3.98 -1.97
N ILE A 67 -29.44 3.91 -0.95
CA ILE A 67 -29.67 3.09 0.25
C ILE A 67 -30.86 3.62 1.04
N ALA A 68 -30.94 4.93 1.26
CA ALA A 68 -32.06 5.56 1.98
C ALA A 68 -33.41 5.32 1.28
N GLN A 69 -33.40 5.24 -0.06
CA GLN A 69 -34.56 4.91 -0.89
C GLN A 69 -34.80 3.40 -1.04
N ASN A 70 -34.02 2.56 -0.36
CA ASN A 70 -34.09 1.09 -0.43
C ASN A 70 -34.07 0.55 -1.88
N LYS A 71 -33.21 1.10 -2.72
CA LYS A 71 -33.07 0.66 -4.11
C LYS A 71 -32.35 -0.69 -4.19
N HIS A 72 -32.69 -1.46 -5.21
CA HIS A 72 -31.91 -2.64 -5.58
C HIS A 72 -30.57 -2.21 -6.21
N LEU A 73 -29.45 -2.64 -5.60
CA LEU A 73 -28.10 -2.31 -6.03
C LEU A 73 -27.40 -3.58 -6.56
N LEU A 74 -26.88 -3.51 -7.78
CA LEU A 74 -26.06 -4.56 -8.39
C LEU A 74 -24.63 -4.06 -8.52
N VAL A 75 -23.68 -4.76 -7.90
CA VAL A 75 -22.24 -4.47 -8.02
C VAL A 75 -21.64 -5.44 -9.03
N ILE A 76 -21.08 -4.90 -10.11
CA ILE A 76 -20.39 -5.69 -11.14
C ILE A 76 -18.90 -5.33 -11.06
N GLY A 77 -18.08 -6.31 -10.70
CA GLY A 77 -16.62 -6.23 -10.75
C GLY A 77 -16.05 -7.09 -11.87
N ASP A 78 -14.76 -6.93 -12.14
CA ASP A 78 -13.97 -7.79 -13.02
C ASP A 78 -13.42 -9.05 -12.31
#